data_AF-A0A1B8U2Y2-F1
#
_entry.id   AF-A0A1B8U2Y2-F1
#
_cell.length_a   1.000
_cell.length_b   1.000
_cell.length_c   1.000
_cell.angle_alpha   90.00
_cell.angle_beta   90.00
_cell.angle_gamma   90.00
#
_symmetry.space_group_name_H-M   'P 1'
#
loop_
_entity.id
_entity.type
_entity.pdbx_description
1 polymer ?
#
loop_
_entity_poly.entity_id
_entity_poly.type
_entity_poly.pdbx_seq_one_letter_code
_entity_poly.pdbx_strand_id
1 'polypeptide(L)'
;MNDFDDIIFNEQWDRVLEEISKDKSLIGQIEPYDLAWKRFQYQIAENGIEELVLPYGNFTDLLKLIEICKNQGLTGLNIPQATAFQQLDQIKILLNQGHEIDEQDFGERTGLLVAAALNDVQLVNFFIDNGAFVSFYDQDNLEAIDFTTSDEIKKILNKNNGRTKAQRQQDYDEYCDAREKLNVLREINLSFMKAAEKGDISQMEQALKNSSMDFMTLNFAYPINGWTALHFAAKNNDKRAFEFLVSKGIDTTKKNIDGLTALDLAKTLGNNEL
;
A
#
# COMPACT_ATOMS: atom_id res chain seq x y z
N MET A 1 20.18 -33.79 -29.52
CA MET A 1 19.69 -32.48 -29.98
C MET A 1 19.44 -31.71 -28.70
N ASN A 2 20.26 -30.70 -28.40
CA ASN A 2 19.88 -29.71 -27.40
C ASN A 2 18.76 -28.91 -28.07
N ASP A 3 17.57 -28.93 -27.50
CA ASP A 3 16.43 -28.22 -28.08
C ASP A 3 16.75 -26.72 -28.14
N PHE A 4 16.29 -26.00 -29.15
CA PHE A 4 16.51 -24.55 -29.24
C PHE A 4 15.89 -23.84 -28.03
N ASP A 5 14.77 -24.39 -27.54
CA ASP A 5 14.10 -23.95 -26.32
C ASP A 5 14.96 -24.19 -25.06
N ASP A 6 15.73 -25.29 -25.01
CA ASP A 6 16.59 -25.59 -23.86
C ASP A 6 17.67 -24.50 -23.69
N ILE A 7 18.26 -24.02 -24.78
CA ILE A 7 19.33 -23.02 -24.69
C ILE A 7 18.78 -21.62 -24.36
N ILE A 8 17.52 -21.32 -24.71
CA ILE A 8 16.80 -20.11 -24.28
C ILE A 8 16.46 -20.20 -22.79
N PHE A 9 15.87 -21.31 -22.35
CA PHE A 9 15.49 -21.54 -20.96
C PHE A 9 16.69 -21.45 -20.01
N ASN A 10 17.85 -21.99 -20.43
CA ASN A 10 19.09 -21.94 -19.68
C ASN A 10 19.91 -20.65 -19.89
N GLU A 11 19.34 -19.63 -20.54
CA GLU A 11 19.95 -18.31 -20.73
C GLU A 11 21.31 -18.32 -21.46
N GLN A 12 21.51 -19.29 -22.35
CA GLN A 12 22.74 -19.44 -23.15
C GLN A 12 22.68 -18.52 -24.38
N TRP A 13 22.57 -17.21 -24.13
CA TRP A 13 22.28 -16.20 -25.17
C TRP A 13 23.31 -16.16 -26.30
N ASP A 14 24.58 -16.44 -26.00
CA ASP A 14 25.65 -16.57 -26.98
C ASP A 14 25.40 -17.72 -27.96
N ARG A 15 24.96 -18.87 -27.46
CA ARG A 15 24.58 -20.03 -28.28
C ARG A 15 23.29 -19.77 -29.06
N VAL A 16 22.32 -19.07 -28.47
CA VAL A 16 21.10 -18.67 -29.17
C VAL A 16 21.44 -17.77 -30.36
N LEU A 17 22.32 -16.79 -30.17
CA LEU A 17 22.84 -15.93 -31.24
C LEU A 17 23.55 -16.74 -32.33
N GLU A 18 24.35 -17.74 -31.95
CA GLU A 18 25.04 -18.62 -32.89
C GLU A 18 24.04 -19.41 -33.76
N GLU A 19 23.02 -20.02 -33.16
CA GLU A 19 22.00 -20.79 -33.89
C GLU A 19 21.15 -19.89 -34.81
N ILE A 20 20.72 -18.72 -34.34
CA ILE A 20 19.99 -17.74 -35.17
C ILE A 20 20.84 -17.23 -36.34
N SER A 21 22.16 -17.14 -36.17
CA SER A 21 23.06 -16.75 -37.27
C SER A 21 23.13 -17.80 -38.39
N LYS A 22 22.92 -19.09 -38.03
CA LYS A 22 22.86 -20.21 -38.98
C LYS A 22 21.48 -20.34 -39.62
N ASP A 23 20.42 -20.15 -38.84
CA ASP A 23 19.02 -20.22 -39.28
C ASP A 23 18.16 -19.13 -38.64
N LYS A 24 17.84 -18.09 -39.43
CA LYS A 24 17.00 -16.98 -38.98
C LYS A 24 15.54 -17.38 -38.70
N SER A 25 15.07 -18.50 -39.24
CA SER A 25 13.67 -18.94 -39.03
C SER A 25 13.40 -19.31 -37.58
N LEU A 26 14.45 -19.63 -36.81
CA LEU A 26 14.40 -19.91 -35.37
C LEU A 26 13.84 -18.74 -34.56
N ILE A 27 13.94 -17.49 -35.03
CA ILE A 27 13.36 -16.33 -34.35
C ILE A 27 11.84 -16.49 -34.16
N GLY A 28 11.16 -17.13 -35.12
CA GLY A 28 9.71 -17.38 -35.02
C GLY A 28 9.32 -18.42 -33.98
N GLN A 29 10.28 -19.10 -33.36
CA GLN A 29 10.07 -20.06 -32.27
C GLN A 29 10.26 -19.41 -30.90
N ILE A 30 10.78 -18.18 -30.84
CA ILE A 30 11.04 -17.48 -29.58
C ILE A 30 9.75 -16.84 -29.09
N GLU A 31 9.30 -17.24 -27.91
CA GLU A 31 8.19 -16.58 -27.23
C GLU A 31 8.62 -15.17 -26.75
N PRO A 32 7.90 -14.10 -27.15
CA PRO A 32 8.20 -12.73 -26.70
C PRO A 32 8.28 -12.58 -25.18
N TYR A 33 7.47 -13.36 -24.46
CA TYR A 33 7.45 -13.38 -23.00
C TYR A 33 8.81 -13.74 -22.40
N ASP A 34 9.50 -14.76 -22.93
CA ASP A 34 10.76 -15.24 -22.37
C ASP A 34 11.83 -14.15 -22.41
N LEU A 35 11.95 -13.47 -23.55
CA LEU A 35 12.90 -12.37 -23.68
C LEU A 35 12.49 -11.14 -22.85
N ALA A 36 11.21 -10.78 -22.82
CA ALA A 36 10.71 -9.64 -22.07
C ALA A 36 10.85 -9.84 -20.55
N TRP A 37 10.57 -11.06 -20.07
CA TRP A 37 10.77 -11.46 -18.68
C TRP A 37 12.24 -11.36 -18.30
N LYS A 38 13.13 -11.99 -19.07
CA LYS A 38 14.56 -11.95 -18.80
C LYS A 38 15.10 -10.53 -18.87
N ARG A 39 14.76 -9.74 -19.89
CA ARG A 39 15.21 -8.35 -20.02
C ARG A 39 14.94 -7.54 -18.76
N PHE A 40 13.73 -7.66 -18.21
CA PHE A 40 13.37 -7.01 -16.96
C PHE A 40 14.18 -7.55 -15.77
N GLN A 41 14.29 -8.87 -15.61
CA GLN A 41 15.07 -9.49 -14.52
C GLN A 41 16.54 -9.06 -14.51
N TYR A 42 17.18 -8.99 -15.67
CA TYR A 42 18.54 -8.46 -15.77
C TYR A 42 18.61 -6.99 -15.41
N GLN A 43 17.64 -6.19 -15.85
CA GLN A 43 17.65 -4.77 -15.60
C GLN A 43 17.48 -4.43 -14.12
N ILE A 44 16.58 -5.12 -13.42
CA ILE A 44 16.38 -4.93 -11.98
C ILE A 44 17.60 -5.39 -11.18
N ALA A 45 18.31 -6.43 -11.64
CA ALA A 45 19.58 -6.85 -11.06
C ALA A 45 20.68 -5.79 -11.24
N GLU A 46 20.82 -5.20 -12.44
CA GLU A 46 21.75 -4.07 -12.69
C GLU A 46 21.39 -2.83 -11.86
N ASN A 47 20.09 -2.62 -11.61
CA ASN A 47 19.60 -1.54 -10.76
C ASN A 47 19.85 -1.79 -9.25
N GLY A 48 20.38 -2.97 -8.87
CA GLY A 48 20.71 -3.31 -7.49
C GLY A 48 19.50 -3.68 -6.63
N ILE A 49 18.46 -4.27 -7.24
CA ILE A 49 17.26 -4.71 -6.51
C ILE A 49 17.51 -6.15 -6.04
N GLU A 50 18.01 -6.26 -4.80
CA GLU A 50 18.73 -7.43 -4.26
C GLU A 50 17.88 -8.70 -3.99
N GLU A 51 16.55 -8.65 -4.12
CA GLU A 51 15.64 -9.74 -3.68
C GLU A 51 15.40 -10.85 -4.73
N LEU A 52 16.07 -10.85 -5.90
CA LEU A 52 15.76 -11.77 -7.01
C LEU A 52 16.89 -12.73 -7.39
N VAL A 53 16.52 -13.90 -7.92
CA VAL A 53 17.44 -14.88 -8.53
C VAL A 53 18.17 -14.19 -9.69
N LEU A 54 19.48 -14.03 -9.54
CA LEU A 54 20.32 -13.41 -10.57
C LEU A 54 20.27 -14.22 -11.86
N PRO A 55 20.10 -13.56 -13.01
CA PRO A 55 20.21 -14.24 -14.29
C PRO A 55 21.58 -14.89 -14.49
N TYR A 56 21.62 -16.01 -15.19
CA TYR A 56 22.82 -16.84 -15.38
C TYR A 56 23.61 -16.47 -16.65
N GLY A 57 22.92 -15.98 -17.68
CA GLY A 57 23.52 -15.65 -18.98
C GLY A 57 24.17 -14.26 -19.03
N ASN A 58 24.71 -13.89 -20.19
CA ASN A 58 25.29 -12.57 -20.42
C ASN A 58 24.23 -11.53 -20.84
N PHE A 59 24.09 -10.44 -20.08
CA PHE A 59 23.07 -9.41 -20.37
C PHE A 59 23.28 -8.70 -21.71
N THR A 60 24.53 -8.46 -22.10
CA THR A 60 24.87 -7.80 -23.36
C THR A 60 24.44 -8.67 -24.55
N ASP A 61 24.55 -9.99 -24.44
CA ASP A 61 24.12 -10.91 -25.49
C ASP A 61 22.60 -11.03 -25.56
N LEU A 62 21.89 -11.02 -24.42
CA LEU A 62 20.42 -10.90 -24.41
C LEU A 62 19.96 -9.61 -25.11
N LEU A 63 20.64 -8.49 -24.86
CA LEU A 63 20.35 -7.21 -25.49
C LEU A 63 20.52 -7.26 -27.02
N LYS A 64 21.61 -7.88 -27.50
CA LYS A 64 21.84 -8.09 -28.93
C LYS A 64 20.74 -8.98 -29.53
N LEU A 65 20.36 -10.05 -28.83
CA LEU A 65 19.31 -10.96 -29.26
C LEU A 65 17.98 -10.23 -29.42
N ILE A 66 17.56 -9.46 -28.41
CA ILE A 66 16.33 -8.65 -28.45
C ILE A 66 16.37 -7.72 -29.67
N GLU A 67 17.49 -7.04 -29.91
CA GLU A 67 17.61 -6.12 -31.03
C GLU A 67 17.54 -6.84 -32.40
N ILE A 68 18.14 -8.02 -32.54
CA ILE A 68 18.02 -8.85 -33.74
C ILE A 68 16.57 -9.27 -33.95
N CYS A 69 15.91 -9.79 -32.91
CA CYS A 69 14.53 -10.26 -32.98
C CYS A 69 13.57 -9.11 -33.35
N LYS A 70 13.72 -7.94 -32.72
CA LYS A 70 12.94 -6.73 -33.06
C LYS A 70 13.10 -6.35 -34.53
N ASN A 71 14.33 -6.34 -35.05
CA ASN A 71 14.62 -6.02 -36.44
C ASN A 71 14.10 -7.07 -37.44
N GLN A 72 13.75 -8.27 -36.98
CA GLN A 72 13.11 -9.32 -37.77
C GLN A 72 11.58 -9.37 -37.55
N GLY A 73 11.01 -8.41 -36.82
CA GLY A 73 9.56 -8.28 -36.64
C GLY A 73 9.00 -8.96 -35.39
N LEU A 74 9.84 -9.44 -34.46
CA LEU A 74 9.35 -9.88 -33.15
C LEU A 74 8.80 -8.67 -32.39
N THR A 75 7.55 -8.74 -31.98
CA THR A 75 6.86 -7.70 -31.22
C THR A 75 6.35 -8.23 -29.89
N GLY A 76 6.26 -7.35 -28.89
CA GLY A 76 5.51 -7.66 -27.68
C GLY A 76 4.03 -7.86 -27.98
N LEU A 77 3.43 -8.90 -27.39
CA LEU A 77 2.02 -9.26 -27.58
C LEU A 77 1.10 -8.56 -26.57
N ASN A 78 1.67 -7.95 -25.54
CA ASN A 78 0.99 -7.14 -24.54
C ASN A 78 1.88 -5.94 -24.17
N ILE A 79 1.33 -4.99 -23.43
CA ILE A 79 1.94 -3.72 -23.05
C ILE A 79 3.25 -3.94 -22.27
N PRO A 80 3.34 -4.82 -21.25
CA PRO A 80 4.61 -5.11 -20.57
C PRO A 80 5.69 -5.65 -21.51
N GLN A 81 5.37 -6.59 -22.40
CA GLN A 81 6.34 -7.16 -23.35
C GLN A 81 6.83 -6.11 -24.36
N ALA A 82 5.91 -5.32 -24.93
CA ALA A 82 6.27 -4.27 -25.89
C ALA A 82 7.13 -3.19 -25.23
N THR A 83 6.90 -2.92 -23.94
CA THR A 83 7.73 -2.03 -23.12
C THR A 83 9.12 -2.61 -22.90
N ALA A 84 9.23 -3.90 -22.57
CA ALA A 84 10.52 -4.57 -22.39
C ALA A 84 11.40 -4.49 -23.64
N PHE A 85 10.79 -4.46 -24.82
CA PHE A 85 11.46 -4.28 -26.11
C PHE A 85 11.61 -2.81 -26.54
N GLN A 86 11.12 -1.86 -25.73
CA GLN A 86 11.10 -0.42 -26.00
C GLN A 86 10.43 -0.06 -27.33
N GLN A 87 9.36 -0.78 -27.68
CA GLN A 87 8.61 -0.63 -28.93
C GLN A 87 7.41 0.31 -28.73
N LEU A 88 7.65 1.61 -28.58
CA LEU A 88 6.58 2.59 -28.32
C LEU A 88 5.44 2.54 -29.34
N ASP A 89 5.73 2.34 -30.62
CA ASP A 89 4.68 2.26 -31.64
C ASP A 89 3.85 0.97 -31.52
N GLN A 90 4.45 -0.14 -31.08
CA GLN A 90 3.72 -1.35 -30.76
C GLN A 90 2.81 -1.15 -29.54
N ILE A 91 3.28 -0.45 -28.51
CA ILE A 91 2.46 -0.10 -27.33
C ILE A 91 1.21 0.67 -27.79
N LYS A 92 1.37 1.67 -28.68
CA LYS A 92 0.23 2.42 -29.24
C LYS A 92 -0.72 1.53 -30.06
N ILE A 93 -0.18 0.58 -30.84
CA ILE A 93 -1.00 -0.38 -31.60
C ILE A 93 -1.83 -1.24 -30.66
N LEU A 94 -1.23 -1.78 -29.60
CA LEU A 94 -1.92 -2.61 -28.61
C LEU A 94 -3.05 -1.83 -27.90
N LEU A 95 -2.79 -0.59 -27.48
CA LEU A 95 -3.82 0.28 -26.91
C LEU A 95 -4.99 0.51 -27.89
N ASN A 96 -4.69 0.73 -29.18
CA ASN A 96 -5.71 0.85 -30.21
C ASN A 96 -6.49 -0.44 -30.47
N GLN A 97 -5.90 -1.60 -30.16
CA GLN A 97 -6.55 -2.92 -30.24
C GLN A 97 -7.39 -3.23 -28.99
N GLY A 98 -7.42 -2.35 -27.99
CA GLY A 98 -8.22 -2.48 -26.79
C GLY A 98 -7.48 -3.04 -25.58
N HIS A 99 -6.16 -3.18 -25.63
CA HIS A 99 -5.36 -3.45 -24.43
C HIS A 99 -5.47 -2.30 -23.44
N GLU A 100 -5.48 -2.61 -22.16
CA GLU A 100 -5.56 -1.62 -21.08
C GLU A 100 -4.16 -1.09 -20.74
N ILE A 101 -4.03 0.20 -20.40
CA ILE A 101 -2.73 0.84 -20.11
C ILE A 101 -1.99 0.19 -18.94
N ASP A 102 -2.74 -0.33 -17.97
CA ASP A 102 -2.24 -1.00 -16.77
C ASP A 102 -2.45 -2.52 -16.83
N GLU A 103 -2.60 -3.10 -18.02
CA GLU A 103 -2.66 -4.55 -18.12
C GLU A 103 -1.38 -5.21 -17.57
N GLN A 104 -1.56 -6.38 -16.98
CA GLN A 104 -0.50 -7.15 -16.35
C GLN A 104 -0.17 -8.39 -17.17
N ASP A 105 1.10 -8.76 -17.20
CA ASP A 105 1.53 -10.08 -17.67
C ASP A 105 1.53 -11.11 -16.53
N PHE A 106 2.02 -12.33 -16.82
CA PHE A 106 2.08 -13.42 -15.83
C PHE A 106 2.91 -13.11 -14.59
N GLY A 107 3.80 -12.11 -14.63
CA GLY A 107 4.57 -11.65 -13.49
C GLY A 107 3.97 -10.45 -12.79
N GLU A 108 2.69 -10.13 -13.04
CA GLU A 108 1.96 -8.98 -12.50
C GLU A 108 2.59 -7.62 -12.87
N ARG A 109 3.44 -7.59 -13.90
CA ARG A 109 4.13 -6.38 -14.34
C ARG A 109 3.21 -5.56 -15.23
N THR A 110 3.10 -4.26 -14.98
CA THR A 110 2.52 -3.29 -15.92
C THR A 110 3.60 -2.68 -16.80
N GLY A 111 3.19 -2.01 -17.88
CA GLY A 111 4.11 -1.24 -18.72
C GLY A 111 4.91 -0.18 -17.93
N LEU A 112 4.27 0.50 -16.98
CA LEU A 112 4.95 1.52 -16.17
C LEU A 112 6.05 0.92 -15.26
N LEU A 113 5.80 -0.25 -14.65
CA LEU A 113 6.81 -0.96 -13.86
C LEU A 113 8.03 -1.32 -14.72
N VAL A 114 7.80 -1.87 -15.92
CA VAL A 114 8.86 -2.25 -16.85
C VAL A 114 9.62 -1.01 -17.35
N ALA A 115 8.94 0.07 -17.72
CA ALA A 115 9.56 1.31 -18.18
C ALA A 115 10.48 1.94 -17.13
N ALA A 116 10.06 1.93 -15.86
CA ALA A 116 10.86 2.43 -14.76
C ALA A 116 12.10 1.56 -14.50
N ALA A 117 11.97 0.23 -14.55
CA ALA A 117 13.13 -0.67 -14.47
C ALA A 117 14.15 -0.36 -15.56
N LEU A 118 13.70 -0.19 -16.81
CA LEU A 118 14.55 0.16 -17.96
C LEU A 118 15.20 1.55 -17.87
N ASN A 119 14.87 2.35 -16.85
CA ASN A 119 15.24 3.76 -16.72
C ASN A 119 14.88 4.59 -17.97
N ASP A 120 13.78 4.23 -18.65
CA ASP A 120 13.34 4.87 -19.89
C ASP A 120 12.37 6.03 -19.59
N VAL A 121 12.91 7.24 -19.52
CA VAL A 121 12.15 8.46 -19.23
C VAL A 121 11.02 8.69 -20.25
N GLN A 122 11.23 8.34 -21.52
CA GLN A 122 10.23 8.55 -22.56
C GLN A 122 9.03 7.64 -22.34
N LEU A 123 9.26 6.35 -22.06
CA LEU A 123 8.19 5.40 -21.78
C LEU A 123 7.49 5.71 -20.46
N VAL A 124 8.23 6.09 -19.41
CA VAL A 124 7.60 6.49 -18.13
C VAL A 124 6.64 7.66 -18.33
N ASN A 125 7.07 8.72 -19.03
CA ASN A 125 6.16 9.85 -19.31
C ASN A 125 4.99 9.41 -20.18
N PHE A 126 5.21 8.57 -21.21
CA PHE A 126 4.13 8.05 -22.03
C PHE A 126 3.07 7.33 -21.19
N PHE A 127 3.45 6.43 -20.28
CA PHE A 127 2.50 5.72 -19.42
C PHE A 127 1.72 6.67 -18.52
N ILE A 128 2.39 7.61 -17.85
CA ILE A 128 1.75 8.59 -16.97
C ILE A 128 0.79 9.50 -17.75
N ASP A 129 1.21 9.99 -18.91
CA ASP A 129 0.39 10.86 -19.78
C ASP A 129 -0.84 10.14 -20.34
N ASN A 130 -0.79 8.81 -20.44
CA ASN A 130 -1.91 7.95 -20.85
C ASN A 130 -2.69 7.37 -19.67
N GLY A 131 -2.47 7.87 -18.44
CA GLY A 131 -3.29 7.56 -17.28
C GLY A 131 -2.94 6.28 -16.54
N ALA A 132 -1.73 5.73 -16.73
CA ALA A 132 -1.27 4.60 -15.93
C ALA A 132 -1.31 4.92 -14.43
N PHE A 133 -1.83 3.99 -13.62
CA PHE A 133 -1.84 4.14 -12.17
C PHE A 133 -0.41 3.98 -11.61
N VAL A 134 0.17 5.11 -11.19
CA VAL A 134 1.54 5.18 -10.66
C VAL A 134 1.75 4.34 -9.40
N SER A 135 0.70 4.12 -8.61
CA SER A 135 0.71 3.33 -7.38
C SER A 135 0.45 1.84 -7.59
N PHE A 136 0.43 1.34 -8.83
CA PHE A 136 0.44 -0.10 -9.03
C PHE A 136 1.73 -0.69 -8.47
N TYR A 137 1.57 -1.80 -7.75
CA TYR A 137 2.67 -2.56 -7.19
C TYR A 137 2.58 -4.02 -7.64
N ASP A 138 3.74 -4.69 -7.70
CA ASP A 138 3.83 -6.11 -8.00
C ASP A 138 3.58 -7.00 -6.77
N GLN A 139 3.74 -8.32 -6.91
CA GLN A 139 3.58 -9.29 -5.84
C GLN A 139 4.49 -9.05 -4.60
N ASP A 140 5.64 -8.38 -4.79
CA ASP A 140 6.60 -8.04 -3.74
C ASP A 140 6.31 -6.65 -3.15
N ASN A 141 5.15 -6.10 -3.48
CA ASN A 141 4.67 -4.79 -3.08
C ASN A 141 5.66 -3.71 -3.52
N LEU A 142 6.26 -3.81 -4.71
CA LEU A 142 7.16 -2.81 -5.30
C LEU A 142 6.43 -1.98 -6.36
N GLU A 143 6.48 -0.65 -6.24
CA GLU A 143 5.94 0.27 -7.24
C GLU A 143 7.02 0.63 -8.29
N ALA A 144 6.63 1.32 -9.37
CA ALA A 144 7.55 1.74 -10.42
C ALA A 144 8.78 2.50 -9.88
N ILE A 145 8.60 3.26 -8.79
CA ILE A 145 9.69 4.05 -8.19
C ILE A 145 10.76 3.18 -7.53
N ASP A 146 10.39 1.98 -7.09
CA ASP A 146 11.29 1.02 -6.47
C ASP A 146 12.16 0.30 -7.52
N PHE A 147 11.74 0.33 -8.80
CA PHE A 147 12.46 -0.34 -9.89
C PHE A 147 13.55 0.51 -10.57
N THR A 148 13.56 1.82 -10.36
CA THR A 148 14.44 2.76 -11.10
C THR A 148 15.66 3.21 -10.28
N THR A 149 16.80 3.40 -10.94
CA THR A 149 17.96 4.09 -10.36
C THR A 149 18.02 5.57 -10.77
N SER A 150 17.26 5.97 -11.79
CA SER A 150 17.20 7.35 -12.28
C SER A 150 16.50 8.30 -11.30
N ASP A 151 17.24 9.33 -10.86
CA ASP A 151 16.70 10.42 -10.03
C ASP A 151 15.61 11.24 -10.74
N GLU A 152 15.70 11.36 -12.07
CA GLU A 152 14.69 12.04 -12.87
C GLU A 152 13.36 11.29 -12.82
N ILE A 153 13.39 9.98 -13.05
CA ILE A 153 12.20 9.12 -13.00
C ILE A 153 11.63 9.11 -11.58
N LYS A 154 12.47 9.02 -10.54
CA LYS A 154 12.01 9.12 -9.14
C LYS A 154 11.28 10.43 -8.88
N LYS A 155 11.75 11.56 -9.39
CA LYS A 155 11.05 12.86 -9.26
C LYS A 155 9.71 12.86 -9.98
N ILE A 156 9.66 12.31 -11.20
CA ILE A 156 8.43 12.20 -11.99
C ILE A 156 7.40 11.35 -11.25
N LEU A 157 7.77 10.17 -10.76
CA LEU A 157 6.88 9.25 -10.06
C LEU A 157 6.39 9.84 -8.73
N ASN A 158 7.28 10.42 -7.92
CA ASN A 158 6.89 11.10 -6.67
C ASN A 158 5.88 12.23 -6.91
N LYS A 159 6.07 13.03 -7.96
CA LYS A 159 5.14 14.10 -8.33
C LYS A 159 3.75 13.56 -8.69
N ASN A 160 3.67 12.32 -9.15
CA ASN A 160 2.44 11.63 -9.51
C ASN A 160 2.01 10.59 -8.45
N ASN A 161 2.36 10.84 -7.17
CA ASN A 161 1.96 10.05 -6.00
C ASN A 161 2.59 8.64 -5.87
N GLY A 162 3.61 8.31 -6.64
CA GLY A 162 4.40 7.09 -6.42
C GLY A 162 5.14 7.17 -5.08
N ARG A 163 5.23 6.04 -4.37
CA ARG A 163 5.85 5.94 -3.05
C ARG A 163 6.77 4.73 -2.96
N THR A 164 7.94 4.93 -2.38
CA THR A 164 8.88 3.82 -2.18
C THR A 164 8.33 2.80 -1.17
N LYS A 165 8.82 1.56 -1.25
CA LYS A 165 8.50 0.49 -0.27
C LYS A 165 8.72 0.96 1.17
N ALA A 166 9.80 1.70 1.43
CA ALA A 166 10.10 2.25 2.75
C ALA A 166 9.06 3.28 3.23
N GLN A 167 8.60 4.18 2.34
CA GLN A 167 7.57 5.16 2.68
C GLN A 167 6.22 4.49 2.98
N ARG A 168 5.82 3.51 2.16
CA ARG A 168 4.58 2.76 2.38
C ARG A 168 4.62 1.93 3.66
N GLN A 169 5.77 1.33 3.98
CA GLN A 169 5.97 0.64 5.25
C GLN A 169 5.85 1.60 6.43
N GLN A 170 6.46 2.78 6.34
CA GLN A 170 6.32 3.80 7.38
C GLN A 170 4.86 4.23 7.59
N ASP A 171 4.10 4.46 6.51
CA ASP A 171 2.68 4.80 6.60
C ASP A 171 1.88 3.68 7.33
N TYR A 172 2.22 2.42 7.06
CA TYR A 172 1.59 1.26 7.69
C TYR A 172 1.94 1.16 9.18
N ASP A 173 3.19 1.39 9.55
CA ASP A 173 3.65 1.37 10.94
C ASP A 173 3.00 2.50 11.74
N GLU A 174 2.94 3.72 11.19
CA GLU A 174 2.26 4.86 11.80
C GLU A 174 0.76 4.58 12.03
N TYR A 175 0.11 3.92 11.08
CA TYR A 175 -1.28 3.47 11.23
C TYR A 175 -1.44 2.43 12.35
N CYS A 176 -0.52 1.46 12.44
CA CYS A 176 -0.52 0.44 13.49
C CYS A 176 -0.37 1.08 14.89
N ASP A 177 0.58 2.00 15.03
CA ASP A 177 0.82 2.75 16.27
C ASP A 177 -0.41 3.56 16.69
N ALA A 178 -1.05 4.27 15.74
CA ALA A 178 -2.25 5.04 16.00
C ALA A 178 -3.41 4.14 16.44
N ARG A 179 -3.56 2.97 15.81
CA ARG A 179 -4.59 1.99 16.14
C ARG A 179 -4.36 1.36 17.51
N GLU A 180 -3.12 1.03 17.87
CA GLU A 180 -2.77 0.51 19.19
C GLU A 180 -3.09 1.52 20.29
N LYS A 181 -2.66 2.78 20.12
CA LYS A 181 -2.99 3.88 21.04
C LYS A 181 -4.50 4.04 21.24
N LEU A 182 -5.28 3.95 20.15
CA LEU A 182 -6.73 4.01 20.22
C LEU A 182 -7.35 2.83 20.97
N ASN A 183 -6.80 1.62 20.82
CA ASN A 183 -7.28 0.43 21.53
C ASN A 183 -7.03 0.54 23.04
N VAL A 184 -5.83 0.96 23.45
CA VAL A 184 -5.51 1.21 24.86
C VAL A 184 -6.47 2.25 25.47
N LEU A 185 -6.74 3.33 24.74
CA LEU A 185 -7.69 4.36 25.20
C LEU A 185 -9.12 3.79 25.33
N ARG A 186 -9.57 2.96 24.39
CA ARG A 186 -10.89 2.30 24.47
C ARG A 186 -11.01 1.39 25.69
N GLU A 187 -9.97 0.64 26.02
CA GLU A 187 -9.94 -0.22 27.20
C GLU A 187 -10.02 0.60 28.49
N ILE A 188 -9.24 1.69 28.58
CA ILE A 188 -9.29 2.59 29.75
C ILE A 188 -10.67 3.23 29.87
N ASN A 189 -11.25 3.72 28.78
CA ASN A 189 -12.60 4.31 28.78
C ASN A 189 -13.66 3.31 29.24
N LEU A 190 -13.60 2.07 28.75
CA LEU A 190 -14.54 1.03 29.17
C LEU A 190 -14.39 0.70 30.66
N SER A 191 -13.17 0.61 31.16
CA SER A 191 -12.88 0.38 32.58
C SER A 191 -13.39 1.54 33.44
N PHE A 192 -13.10 2.78 33.05
CA PHE A 192 -13.57 4.00 33.71
C PHE A 192 -15.09 4.05 33.79
N MET A 193 -15.79 3.76 32.69
CA MET A 193 -17.25 3.76 32.66
C MET A 193 -17.87 2.67 33.53
N LYS A 194 -17.28 1.46 33.56
CA LYS A 194 -17.72 0.39 34.48
C LYS A 194 -17.51 0.77 35.95
N ALA A 195 -16.43 1.47 36.26
CA ALA A 195 -16.19 1.99 37.61
C ALA A 195 -17.22 3.07 37.97
N ALA A 196 -17.51 3.99 37.05
CA ALA A 196 -18.54 5.02 37.22
C ALA A 196 -19.95 4.44 37.44
N GLU A 197 -20.32 3.42 36.66
CA GLU A 197 -21.59 2.69 36.83
C GLU A 197 -21.73 2.09 38.23
N LYS A 198 -20.63 1.65 38.83
CA LYS A 198 -20.57 1.06 40.18
C LYS A 198 -20.33 2.08 41.31
N GLY A 199 -20.05 3.34 41.00
CA GLY A 199 -19.64 4.35 41.98
C GLY A 199 -18.22 4.16 42.56
N ASP A 200 -17.36 3.37 41.89
CA ASP A 200 -16.00 3.09 42.38
C ASP A 200 -15.02 4.23 41.99
N ILE A 201 -14.95 5.24 42.85
CA ILE A 201 -14.07 6.41 42.67
C ILE A 201 -12.60 6.02 42.61
N SER A 202 -12.16 5.00 43.37
CA SER A 202 -10.75 4.61 43.38
C SER A 202 -10.32 4.04 42.03
N GLN A 203 -11.15 3.20 41.41
CA GLN A 203 -10.88 2.66 40.07
C GLN A 203 -11.02 3.73 38.99
N MET A 204 -11.98 4.66 39.12
CA MET A 204 -12.06 5.82 38.23
C MET A 204 -10.77 6.67 38.27
N GLU A 205 -10.24 6.93 39.46
CA GLU A 205 -8.99 7.70 39.63
C GLU A 205 -7.78 6.96 39.05
N GLN A 206 -7.71 5.63 39.22
CA GLN A 206 -6.65 4.81 38.62
C GLN A 206 -6.69 4.86 37.09
N ALA A 207 -7.88 4.76 36.49
CA ALA A 207 -8.05 4.88 35.04
C ALA A 207 -7.61 6.26 34.51
N LEU A 208 -7.97 7.35 35.20
CA LEU A 208 -7.53 8.71 34.84
C LEU A 208 -6.01 8.92 34.93
N LYS A 209 -5.35 8.26 35.90
CA LYS A 209 -3.88 8.28 36.03
C LYS A 209 -3.21 7.50 34.89
N ASN A 210 -3.78 6.36 34.51
CA ASN A 210 -3.24 5.51 33.44
C ASN A 210 -3.42 6.12 32.04
N SER A 211 -4.43 6.98 31.84
CA SER A 211 -4.69 7.65 30.55
C SER A 211 -3.99 8.99 30.37
N SER A 212 -2.98 9.32 31.19
CA SER A 212 -2.32 10.64 31.13
C SER A 212 -3.31 11.81 31.18
N MET A 213 -4.41 11.68 31.94
CA MET A 213 -5.46 12.71 32.06
C MET A 213 -6.02 13.25 30.73
N ASP A 214 -6.10 12.39 29.69
CA ASP A 214 -6.69 12.80 28.42
C ASP A 214 -8.18 13.16 28.60
N PHE A 215 -8.57 14.36 28.13
CA PHE A 215 -9.92 14.94 28.24
C PHE A 215 -10.99 14.02 27.65
N MET A 216 -10.58 13.15 26.72
CA MET A 216 -11.42 12.15 26.07
C MET A 216 -11.92 11.06 27.05
N THR A 217 -11.09 10.60 27.99
CA THR A 217 -11.48 9.57 28.97
C THR A 217 -12.59 10.07 29.89
N LEU A 218 -12.40 11.25 30.45
CA LEU A 218 -13.32 11.85 31.42
C LEU A 218 -14.70 12.11 30.80
N ASN A 219 -14.72 12.54 29.53
CA ASN A 219 -15.93 12.91 28.81
C ASN A 219 -16.44 11.81 27.87
N PHE A 220 -15.94 10.60 28.00
CA PHE A 220 -16.39 9.48 27.19
C PHE A 220 -17.89 9.23 27.41
N ALA A 221 -18.60 8.98 26.31
CA ALA A 221 -20.02 8.65 26.30
C ALA A 221 -20.19 7.25 25.74
N TYR A 222 -20.94 6.41 26.45
CA TYR A 222 -21.13 5.02 26.06
C TYR A 222 -21.91 4.96 24.72
N PRO A 223 -21.43 4.27 23.68
CA PRO A 223 -21.98 4.42 22.32
C PRO A 223 -23.46 4.06 22.18
N ILE A 224 -23.97 3.13 23.01
CA ILE A 224 -25.35 2.65 22.88
C ILE A 224 -26.40 3.62 23.41
N ASN A 225 -26.05 4.50 24.35
CA ASN A 225 -27.00 5.38 25.02
C ASN A 225 -26.48 6.82 25.21
N GLY A 226 -25.24 7.10 24.82
CA GLY A 226 -24.62 8.41 25.00
C GLY A 226 -24.35 8.78 26.46
N TRP A 227 -24.41 7.83 27.41
CA TRP A 227 -24.22 8.12 28.82
C TRP A 227 -22.76 8.36 29.14
N THR A 228 -22.48 9.48 29.81
CA THR A 228 -21.18 9.75 30.44
C THR A 228 -21.14 9.20 31.86
N ALA A 229 -19.95 9.16 32.47
CA ALA A 229 -19.80 8.80 33.88
C ALA A 229 -20.70 9.64 34.81
N LEU A 230 -20.93 10.92 34.47
CA LEU A 230 -21.79 11.81 35.22
C LEU A 230 -23.27 11.38 35.18
N HIS A 231 -23.74 10.83 34.06
CA HIS A 231 -25.11 10.28 33.96
C HIS A 231 -25.29 9.06 34.87
N PHE A 232 -24.27 8.20 34.98
CA PHE A 232 -24.30 7.06 35.90
C PHE A 232 -24.35 7.51 37.36
N ALA A 233 -23.51 8.48 37.75
CA ALA A 233 -23.53 9.05 39.10
C ALA A 233 -24.92 9.67 39.41
N ALA A 234 -25.48 10.41 38.45
CA ALA A 234 -26.82 11.00 38.57
C ALA A 234 -27.93 9.96 38.73
N LYS A 235 -27.92 8.90 37.91
CA LYS A 235 -28.88 7.80 37.98
C LYS A 235 -28.85 7.10 39.35
N ASN A 236 -27.66 6.89 39.89
CA ASN A 236 -27.46 6.16 41.14
C ASN A 236 -27.68 7.01 42.41
N ASN A 237 -28.01 8.31 42.27
CA ASN A 237 -28.02 9.27 43.38
C ASN A 237 -26.69 9.31 44.16
N ASP A 238 -25.56 9.06 43.49
CA ASP A 238 -24.24 9.00 44.11
C ASP A 238 -23.58 10.38 44.08
N LYS A 239 -23.92 11.19 45.09
CA LYS A 239 -23.38 12.54 45.26
C LYS A 239 -21.85 12.57 45.31
N ARG A 240 -21.21 11.57 45.93
CA ARG A 240 -19.76 11.52 46.08
C ARG A 240 -19.07 11.31 44.73
N ALA A 241 -19.56 10.37 43.92
CA ALA A 241 -19.06 10.17 42.56
C ALA A 241 -19.35 11.39 41.67
N PHE A 242 -20.52 12.01 41.81
CA PHE A 242 -20.90 13.19 41.06
C PHE A 242 -19.96 14.38 41.34
N GLU A 243 -19.77 14.73 42.62
CA GLU A 243 -18.84 15.78 43.06
C GLU A 243 -17.40 15.48 42.63
N PHE A 244 -16.97 14.22 42.74
CA PHE A 244 -15.66 13.80 42.26
C PHE A 244 -15.49 14.06 40.76
N LEU A 245 -16.42 13.61 39.92
CA LEU A 245 -16.34 13.81 38.46
C LEU A 245 -16.37 15.29 38.08
N VAL A 246 -17.21 16.10 38.73
CA VAL A 246 -17.23 17.57 38.57
C VAL A 246 -15.90 18.19 38.99
N SER A 247 -15.30 17.75 40.10
CA SER A 247 -13.99 18.23 40.55
C SER A 247 -12.86 17.93 39.56
N LYS A 248 -13.03 16.92 38.70
CA LYS A 248 -12.10 16.58 37.62
C LYS A 248 -12.35 17.36 36.33
N GLY A 249 -13.38 18.20 36.27
CA GLY A 249 -13.70 19.04 35.11
C GLY A 249 -14.48 18.32 34.01
N ILE A 250 -15.29 17.32 34.37
CA ILE A 250 -16.18 16.66 33.42
C ILE A 250 -17.18 17.67 32.83
N ASP A 251 -17.51 17.53 31.55
CA ASP A 251 -18.52 18.34 30.88
C ASP A 251 -19.91 17.96 31.40
N THR A 252 -20.48 18.84 32.21
CA THR A 252 -21.81 18.70 32.81
C THR A 252 -22.95 18.97 31.84
N THR A 253 -22.64 19.49 30.64
CA THR A 253 -23.62 19.89 29.63
C THR A 253 -23.88 18.80 28.59
N LYS A 254 -23.08 17.73 28.56
CA LYS A 254 -23.28 16.61 27.65
C LYS A 254 -24.64 15.98 27.84
N LYS A 255 -25.32 15.75 26.72
CA LYS A 255 -26.61 15.09 26.66
C LYS A 255 -26.46 13.65 26.19
N ASN A 256 -27.22 12.75 26.79
CA ASN A 256 -27.35 11.37 26.33
C ASN A 256 -28.22 11.29 25.05
N ILE A 257 -28.50 10.08 24.55
CA ILE A 257 -29.35 9.90 23.35
C ILE A 257 -30.80 10.37 23.54
N ASP A 258 -31.27 10.45 24.79
CA ASP A 258 -32.60 10.97 25.13
C ASP A 258 -32.61 12.51 25.20
N GLY A 259 -31.47 13.17 24.96
CA GLY A 259 -31.32 14.61 25.03
C GLY A 259 -31.24 15.18 26.45
N LEU A 260 -31.05 14.32 27.47
CA LEU A 260 -30.97 14.71 28.87
C LEU A 260 -29.52 14.93 29.30
N THR A 261 -29.25 15.98 30.06
CA THR A 261 -27.99 16.08 30.82
C THR A 261 -28.06 15.17 32.06
N ALA A 262 -26.92 15.00 32.75
CA ALA A 262 -26.89 14.24 34.00
C ALA A 262 -27.83 14.82 35.07
N LEU A 263 -27.92 16.15 35.19
CA LEU A 263 -28.82 16.81 36.14
C LEU A 263 -30.29 16.68 35.73
N ASP A 264 -30.59 16.74 34.42
CA ASP A 264 -31.96 16.50 33.94
C ASP A 264 -32.38 15.07 34.26
N LEU A 265 -31.49 14.11 34.05
CA LEU A 265 -31.71 12.71 34.40
C LEU A 265 -31.99 12.54 35.91
N ALA A 266 -31.18 13.15 36.79
CA ALA A 266 -31.41 13.11 38.24
C ALA A 266 -32.80 13.64 38.63
N LYS A 267 -33.23 14.76 38.04
CA LYS A 267 -34.56 15.35 38.27
C LYS A 267 -35.68 14.41 37.82
N THR A 268 -35.55 13.80 36.64
CA THR A 268 -36.56 12.86 36.13
C THR A 268 -36.72 11.62 37.01
N LEU A 269 -35.66 11.21 37.70
CA LEU A 269 -35.65 10.06 38.60
C LEU A 269 -36.04 10.40 40.05
N GLY A 270 -36.25 11.68 40.37
CA GLY A 270 -36.57 12.14 41.73
C GLY A 270 -35.37 12.21 42.69
N ASN A 271 -34.15 12.22 42.14
CA ASN A 271 -32.91 12.29 42.90
C ASN A 271 -32.61 13.75 43.32
N ASN A 272 -33.27 14.20 44.39
CA ASN A 272 -33.23 15.60 44.84
C ASN A 272 -32.01 15.99 45.68
N GLU A 273 -31.10 15.06 45.96
CA GLU A 273 -29.93 15.27 46.83
C GLU A 273 -28.62 15.58 46.08
N LEU A 274 -28.67 15.54 44.74
CA LEU A 274 -27.59 15.84 43.79
C LEU A 274 -27.50 17.32 43.42
#